data_AF-A0A8T3WDB9-F1
#
_entry.id   AF-A0A8T3WDB9-F1
#
_cell.length_a   1.000
_cell.length_b   1.000
_cell.length_c   1.000
_cell.angle_alpha   90.00
_cell.angle_beta   90.00
_cell.angle_gamma   90.00
#
_symmetry.space_group_name_H-M   'P 1'
#
loop_
_entity.id
_entity.type
_entity.pdbx_description
1 polymer ?
#
loop_
_entity_poly.entity_id
_entity_poly.type
_entity_poly.pdbx_seq_one_letter_code
_entity_poly.pdbx_strand_id
1 'polypeptide(L)'
;MKQYILKKEEYIHTFNKNQQQIISDYYKSKKFIGKMGITHINKKTKISLNRLSNWTRKNPKIPFSIRCIEKANKRNYFSIDKNSKKAENLSYLVGYNLGDGNIHHMLCNTWFYGVAEDLQFLNGLLKDFSVQGTIYIYKINNGKMCISDNSFTRLMVNLGFTKIENLC
;
A
#
# COMPACT_ATOMS: atom_id res chain seq x y z
N MET A 1 -20.42 -14.91 -11.20
CA MET A 1 -18.97 -14.58 -11.12
C MET A 1 -18.73 -13.74 -9.87
N LYS A 2 -18.01 -14.24 -8.85
CA LYS A 2 -17.65 -13.42 -7.68
C LYS A 2 -16.61 -12.39 -8.13
N GLN A 3 -16.90 -11.13 -7.95
CA GLN A 3 -16.05 -10.04 -8.42
C GLN A 3 -14.95 -9.77 -7.40
N TYR A 4 -13.70 -9.78 -7.87
CA TYR A 4 -12.54 -9.60 -7.02
C TYR A 4 -12.29 -8.10 -6.80
N ILE A 5 -12.98 -7.54 -5.82
CA ILE A 5 -12.66 -6.21 -5.28
C ILE A 5 -11.68 -6.43 -4.13
N LEU A 6 -10.50 -5.82 -4.19
CA LEU A 6 -9.48 -5.94 -3.14
C LEU A 6 -10.10 -5.56 -1.79
N LYS A 7 -10.16 -6.53 -0.88
CA LYS A 7 -10.64 -6.30 0.46
C LYS A 7 -9.54 -5.68 1.31
N LYS A 8 -9.93 -4.88 2.30
CA LYS A 8 -8.98 -4.26 3.24
C LYS A 8 -8.22 -5.33 4.02
N GLU A 9 -8.86 -6.45 4.32
CA GLU A 9 -8.28 -7.60 5.02
C GLU A 9 -7.15 -8.23 4.20
N GLU A 10 -7.37 -8.42 2.90
CA GLU A 10 -6.34 -8.92 1.98
C GLU A 10 -5.12 -7.98 1.98
N TYR A 11 -5.36 -6.67 1.89
CA TYR A 11 -4.28 -5.70 1.97
C TYR A 11 -3.47 -5.75 3.27
N ILE A 12 -4.14 -5.98 4.40
CA ILE A 12 -3.50 -6.14 5.71
C ILE A 12 -2.59 -7.38 5.75
N HIS A 13 -2.91 -8.45 5.00
CA HIS A 13 -2.08 -9.65 4.95
C HIS A 13 -0.70 -9.44 4.31
N THR A 14 -0.49 -8.35 3.57
CA THR A 14 0.87 -8.00 3.07
C THR A 14 1.82 -7.52 4.16
N PHE A 15 1.32 -7.15 5.33
CA PHE A 15 2.14 -6.71 6.46
C PHE A 15 2.59 -7.92 7.28
N ASN A 16 3.75 -7.84 7.93
CA ASN A 16 4.19 -8.91 8.83
C ASN A 16 3.31 -8.98 10.10
N LYS A 17 3.40 -10.09 10.85
CA LYS A 17 2.56 -10.33 12.05
C LYS A 17 2.62 -9.18 13.07
N ASN A 18 3.81 -8.62 13.32
CA ASN A 18 3.98 -7.50 14.25
C ASN A 18 3.27 -6.23 13.73
N GLN A 19 3.42 -5.92 12.45
CA GLN A 19 2.74 -4.79 11.81
C GLN A 19 1.21 -4.98 11.80
N GLN A 20 0.71 -6.18 11.54
CA GLN A 20 -0.71 -6.51 11.64
C GLN A 20 -1.25 -6.28 13.05
N GLN A 21 -0.51 -6.70 14.09
CA GLN A 21 -0.88 -6.42 15.48
C GLN A 21 -0.92 -4.91 15.77
N ILE A 22 0.08 -4.15 15.29
CA ILE A 22 0.11 -2.69 15.42
C ILE A 22 -1.11 -2.05 14.76
N ILE A 23 -1.51 -2.53 13.58
CA ILE A 23 -2.71 -2.08 12.87
C ILE A 23 -3.96 -2.29 13.72
N SER A 24 -4.13 -3.51 14.23
CA SER A 24 -5.25 -3.87 15.09
C SER A 24 -5.30 -3.00 16.36
N ASP A 25 -4.19 -2.90 17.08
CA ASP A 25 -4.06 -2.11 18.29
C ASP A 25 -4.39 -0.62 18.04
N TYR A 26 -3.84 -0.05 16.97
CA TYR A 26 -4.06 1.36 16.64
C TYR A 26 -5.54 1.64 16.40
N TYR A 27 -6.21 0.87 15.54
CA TYR A 27 -7.64 1.09 15.27
C TYR A 27 -8.54 0.76 16.47
N LYS A 28 -8.16 -0.22 17.30
CA LYS A 28 -8.84 -0.50 18.57
C LYS A 28 -8.74 0.69 19.53
N SER A 29 -7.55 1.30 19.67
CA SER A 29 -7.33 2.45 20.55
C SER A 29 -7.93 3.75 20.01
N LYS A 30 -7.91 3.96 18.69
CA LYS A 30 -8.36 5.20 18.02
C LYS A 30 -9.79 5.59 18.39
N LYS A 31 -10.66 4.61 18.68
CA LYS A 31 -12.05 4.85 19.13
C LYS A 31 -12.15 5.59 20.48
N PHE A 32 -11.10 5.54 21.28
CA PHE A 32 -11.02 6.06 22.64
C PHE A 32 -10.08 7.26 22.80
N ILE A 33 -9.15 7.47 21.84
CA ILE A 33 -8.25 8.63 21.84
C ILE A 33 -9.10 9.92 21.84
N GLY A 34 -8.76 10.86 22.73
CA GLY A 34 -9.51 12.10 22.94
C GLY A 34 -10.76 11.97 23.81
N LYS A 35 -11.19 10.75 24.17
CA LYS A 35 -12.38 10.50 25.02
C LYS A 35 -12.03 10.06 26.43
N MET A 36 -10.87 9.44 26.63
CA MET A 36 -10.41 8.97 27.95
C MET A 36 -8.88 8.97 28.04
N GLY A 37 -8.36 9.04 29.26
CA GLY A 37 -6.92 9.04 29.52
C GLY A 37 -6.24 7.72 29.12
N ILE A 38 -4.95 7.78 28.77
CA ILE A 38 -4.18 6.64 28.27
C ILE A 38 -4.20 5.42 29.19
N THR A 39 -4.26 5.62 30.52
CA THR A 39 -4.35 4.54 31.51
C THR A 39 -5.66 3.78 31.41
N HIS A 40 -6.78 4.47 31.14
CA HIS A 40 -8.08 3.83 30.91
C HIS A 40 -8.10 3.08 29.57
N ILE A 41 -7.51 3.65 28.53
CA ILE A 41 -7.36 2.97 27.23
C ILE A 41 -6.53 1.70 27.41
N ASN A 42 -5.41 1.75 28.13
CA ASN A 42 -4.58 0.58 28.43
C ASN A 42 -5.38 -0.51 29.16
N LYS A 43 -6.14 -0.16 30.22
CA LYS A 43 -6.98 -1.13 30.94
C LYS A 43 -8.00 -1.83 30.03
N LYS A 44 -8.66 -1.08 29.13
CA LYS A 44 -9.67 -1.61 28.20
C LYS A 44 -9.08 -2.40 27.02
N THR A 45 -7.99 -1.92 26.45
CA THR A 45 -7.46 -2.46 25.19
C THR A 45 -6.31 -3.43 25.37
N LYS A 46 -5.66 -3.40 26.55
CA LYS A 46 -4.41 -4.09 26.89
C LYS A 46 -3.20 -3.67 26.06
N ILE A 47 -3.30 -2.52 25.36
CA ILE A 47 -2.20 -1.95 24.57
C ILE A 47 -1.22 -1.23 25.50
N SER A 48 0.09 -1.42 25.31
CA SER A 48 1.10 -0.82 26.19
C SER A 48 1.01 0.71 26.27
N LEU A 49 1.27 1.24 27.47
CA LEU A 49 1.27 2.69 27.71
C LEU A 49 2.23 3.44 26.79
N ASN A 50 3.37 2.85 26.45
CA ASN A 50 4.33 3.43 25.51
C ASN A 50 3.74 3.59 24.09
N ARG A 51 3.03 2.58 23.57
CA ARG A 51 2.36 2.67 22.26
C ARG A 51 1.27 3.75 22.29
N LEU A 52 0.44 3.73 23.33
CA LEU A 52 -0.64 4.71 23.50
C LEU A 52 -0.11 6.14 23.65
N SER A 53 0.95 6.34 24.43
CA SER A 53 1.63 7.63 24.56
C SER A 53 2.10 8.13 23.19
N ASN A 54 2.74 7.28 22.39
CA ASN A 54 3.19 7.66 21.05
C ASN A 54 2.06 8.12 20.12
N TRP A 55 0.87 7.50 20.23
CA TRP A 55 -0.27 7.81 19.36
C TRP A 55 -1.15 8.97 19.84
N THR A 56 -1.05 9.35 21.12
CA THR A 56 -1.86 10.42 21.74
C THR A 56 -1.12 11.74 21.94
N ARG A 57 0.18 11.79 21.62
CA ARG A 57 0.98 13.03 21.63
C ARG A 57 0.38 14.09 20.70
N LYS A 58 0.67 15.37 21.00
CA LYS A 58 0.35 16.51 20.12
C LYS A 58 0.87 16.33 18.69
N ASN A 59 2.06 15.75 18.55
CA ASN A 59 2.59 15.24 17.29
C ASN A 59 2.65 13.70 17.36
N PRO A 60 1.58 13.00 16.92
CA PRO A 60 1.50 11.56 17.01
C PRO A 60 2.61 10.87 16.20
N LYS A 61 3.29 9.92 16.82
CA LYS A 61 4.21 9.03 16.10
C LYS A 61 3.41 7.87 15.49
N ILE A 62 2.80 8.14 14.34
CA ILE A 62 1.98 7.16 13.62
C ILE A 62 2.90 6.09 12.98
N PRO A 63 2.69 4.79 13.28
CA PRO A 63 3.49 3.73 12.70
C PRO A 63 3.41 3.68 11.17
N PHE A 64 4.48 3.24 10.53
CA PHE A 64 4.56 3.12 9.08
C PHE A 64 3.39 2.32 8.48
N SER A 65 3.03 1.18 9.08
CA SER A 65 1.92 0.34 8.60
C SER A 65 0.58 1.07 8.59
N ILE A 66 0.33 1.91 9.60
CA ILE A 66 -0.87 2.76 9.66
C ILE A 66 -0.84 3.81 8.54
N ARG A 67 0.29 4.49 8.35
CA ARG A 67 0.43 5.49 7.28
C ARG A 67 0.15 4.89 5.90
N CYS A 68 0.61 3.67 5.64
CA CYS A 68 0.31 2.95 4.39
C CYS A 68 -1.19 2.69 4.22
N ILE A 69 -1.88 2.21 5.26
CA ILE A 69 -3.34 1.98 5.20
C ILE A 69 -4.11 3.29 5.03
N GLU A 70 -3.74 4.35 5.75
CA GLU A 70 -4.37 5.66 5.60
C GLU A 70 -4.17 6.22 4.18
N LYS A 71 -3.00 6.01 3.58
CA LYS A 71 -2.72 6.37 2.19
C LYS A 71 -3.56 5.55 1.20
N ALA A 72 -3.69 4.23 1.41
CA ALA A 72 -4.53 3.36 0.59
C ALA A 72 -6.02 3.75 0.66
N ASN A 73 -6.51 4.10 1.86
CA ASN A 73 -7.89 4.58 2.04
C ASN A 73 -8.10 5.91 1.29
N LYS A 74 -7.18 6.88 1.44
CA LYS A 74 -7.29 8.18 0.75
C LYS A 74 -7.31 8.04 -0.78
N ARG A 75 -6.68 6.99 -1.32
CA ARG A 75 -6.62 6.70 -2.76
C ARG A 75 -7.74 5.77 -3.25
N ASN A 76 -8.65 5.40 -2.36
CA ASN A 76 -9.83 4.58 -2.66
C ASN A 76 -9.48 3.21 -3.25
N TYR A 77 -8.40 2.57 -2.77
CA TYR A 77 -7.98 1.25 -3.27
C TYR A 77 -9.00 0.14 -2.99
N PHE A 78 -9.79 0.28 -1.91
CA PHE A 78 -10.78 -0.72 -1.48
C PHE A 78 -12.18 -0.48 -2.04
N SER A 79 -12.34 0.52 -2.90
CA SER A 79 -13.62 0.93 -3.48
C SER A 79 -13.49 1.24 -4.97
N ILE A 80 -12.53 0.58 -5.66
CA ILE A 80 -12.39 0.69 -7.10
C ILE A 80 -13.58 -0.02 -7.74
N ASP A 81 -14.39 0.72 -8.50
CA ASP A 81 -15.47 0.14 -9.29
C ASP A 81 -14.88 -0.66 -10.45
N LYS A 82 -15.28 -1.94 -10.53
CA LYS A 82 -14.92 -2.91 -11.57
C LYS A 82 -15.13 -2.42 -13.00
N ASN A 83 -16.11 -1.55 -13.21
CA ASN A 83 -16.50 -1.06 -14.55
C ASN A 83 -15.91 0.33 -14.81
N SER A 84 -15.08 0.84 -13.90
CA SER A 84 -14.45 2.14 -14.06
C SER A 84 -13.18 2.05 -14.90
N LYS A 85 -12.84 3.16 -15.57
CA LYS A 85 -11.56 3.31 -16.26
C LYS A 85 -10.36 3.02 -15.34
N LYS A 86 -10.49 3.31 -14.05
CA LYS A 86 -9.48 3.02 -13.04
C LYS A 86 -9.24 1.52 -12.85
N ALA A 87 -10.27 0.68 -12.96
CA ALA A 87 -10.09 -0.78 -12.93
C ALA A 87 -9.37 -1.28 -14.20
N GLU A 88 -9.70 -0.74 -15.37
CA GLU A 88 -8.98 -1.04 -16.61
C GLU A 88 -7.49 -0.66 -16.51
N ASN A 89 -7.20 0.57 -16.07
CA ASN A 89 -5.84 1.06 -15.91
C ASN A 89 -5.06 0.23 -14.88
N LEU A 90 -5.71 -0.18 -13.78
CA LEU A 90 -5.11 -1.09 -12.81
C LEU A 90 -4.80 -2.45 -13.44
N SER A 91 -5.72 -2.99 -14.23
CA SER A 91 -5.56 -4.29 -14.90
C SER A 91 -4.43 -4.24 -15.92
N TYR A 92 -4.27 -3.12 -16.63
CA TYR A 92 -3.14 -2.91 -17.53
C TYR A 92 -1.80 -2.85 -16.79
N LEU A 93 -1.72 -2.06 -15.72
CA LEU A 93 -0.52 -1.99 -14.86
C LEU A 93 -0.16 -3.37 -14.29
N VAL A 94 -1.17 -4.15 -13.92
CA VAL A 94 -1.02 -5.52 -13.45
C VAL A 94 -0.57 -6.47 -14.56
N GLY A 95 -1.17 -6.40 -15.76
CA GLY A 95 -0.74 -7.22 -16.88
C GLY A 95 0.70 -6.93 -17.31
N TYR A 96 1.06 -5.65 -17.40
CA TYR A 96 2.39 -5.23 -17.82
C TYR A 96 3.47 -5.71 -16.84
N ASN A 97 3.25 -5.50 -15.54
CA ASN A 97 4.26 -5.84 -14.55
C ASN A 97 4.41 -7.37 -14.39
N LEU A 98 3.37 -8.18 -14.70
CA LEU A 98 3.49 -9.65 -14.73
C LEU A 98 4.38 -10.13 -15.89
N GLY A 99 4.41 -9.38 -16.99
CA GLY A 99 5.26 -9.70 -18.13
C GLY A 99 6.72 -9.32 -17.90
N ASP A 100 6.97 -8.06 -17.51
CA ASP A 100 8.34 -7.50 -17.47
C ASP A 100 8.53 -6.51 -16.30
N GLY A 101 7.92 -6.82 -15.15
CA GLY A 101 8.02 -6.01 -13.95
C GLY A 101 8.82 -6.66 -12.83
N ASN A 102 9.10 -5.89 -11.78
CA ASN A 102 9.70 -6.42 -10.56
C ASN A 102 9.18 -5.68 -9.32
N ILE A 103 8.99 -6.40 -8.21
CA ILE A 103 8.66 -5.81 -6.91
C ILE A 103 9.77 -6.13 -5.92
N HIS A 104 10.27 -5.10 -5.25
CA HIS A 104 11.28 -5.30 -4.22
C HIS A 104 10.72 -6.11 -3.06
N HIS A 105 11.47 -7.11 -2.56
CA HIS A 105 11.04 -8.00 -1.47
C HIS A 105 10.57 -7.23 -0.22
N MET A 106 11.23 -6.14 0.19
CA MET A 106 10.73 -5.29 1.30
C MET A 106 9.45 -4.48 1.01
N LEU A 107 8.82 -4.66 -0.14
CA LEU A 107 7.58 -3.97 -0.57
C LEU A 107 7.71 -2.45 -0.54
N CYS A 108 8.89 -1.95 -0.93
CA CYS A 108 9.18 -0.52 -1.02
C CYS A 108 9.04 0.04 -2.43
N ASN A 109 9.42 -0.75 -3.43
CA ASN A 109 9.49 -0.29 -4.81
C ASN A 109 8.80 -1.27 -5.75
N THR A 110 8.17 -0.72 -6.78
CA THR A 110 7.70 -1.45 -7.96
C THR A 110 8.45 -0.92 -9.19
N TRP A 111 8.93 -1.82 -10.03
CA TRP A 111 9.70 -1.52 -11.24
C TRP A 111 8.96 -1.99 -12.47
N PHE A 112 8.97 -1.16 -13.51
CA PHE A 112 8.53 -1.50 -14.86
C PHE A 112 9.71 -1.32 -15.80
N TYR A 113 9.95 -2.28 -16.70
CA TYR A 113 10.97 -2.20 -17.73
C TYR A 113 10.30 -2.07 -19.09
N GLY A 114 10.91 -1.35 -20.03
CA GLY A 114 10.32 -1.15 -21.35
C GLY A 114 10.94 0.00 -22.11
N VAL A 115 10.36 0.34 -23.25
CA VAL A 115 10.77 1.50 -24.05
C VAL A 115 10.25 2.81 -23.46
N ALA A 116 10.89 3.94 -23.78
CA ALA A 116 10.58 5.25 -23.23
C ALA A 116 9.09 5.63 -23.37
N GLU A 117 8.50 5.38 -24.54
CA GLU A 117 7.10 5.70 -24.85
C GLU A 117 6.14 4.91 -23.95
N ASP A 118 6.36 3.61 -23.78
CA ASP A 118 5.55 2.74 -22.92
C ASP A 118 5.65 3.17 -21.46
N LEU A 119 6.86 3.48 -20.98
CA LEU A 119 7.06 3.92 -19.61
C LEU A 119 6.36 5.26 -19.33
N GLN A 120 6.34 6.18 -20.29
CA GLN A 120 5.59 7.43 -20.18
C GLN A 120 4.08 7.19 -20.16
N PHE A 121 3.59 6.29 -21.02
CA PHE A 121 2.18 5.88 -21.03
C PHE A 121 1.76 5.29 -19.67
N LEU A 122 2.54 4.32 -19.15
CA LEU A 122 2.32 3.71 -17.83
C LEU A 122 2.33 4.77 -16.71
N ASN A 123 3.26 5.73 -16.76
CA ASN A 123 3.31 6.82 -15.78
C ASN A 123 2.06 7.73 -15.84
N GLY A 124 1.44 7.86 -17.02
CA GLY A 124 0.13 8.48 -17.18
C GLY A 124 -0.97 7.75 -16.43
N LEU A 125 -1.02 6.41 -16.55
CA LEU A 125 -2.02 5.57 -15.87
C LEU A 125 -1.90 5.65 -14.33
N LEU A 126 -0.68 5.82 -13.80
CA LEU A 126 -0.43 5.91 -12.36
C LEU A 126 -1.10 7.13 -11.69
N LYS A 127 -1.42 8.18 -12.47
CA LYS A 127 -2.08 9.39 -11.95
C LYS A 127 -3.44 9.10 -11.33
N ASP A 128 -4.19 8.12 -11.84
CA ASP A 128 -5.49 7.69 -11.28
C ASP A 128 -5.37 7.10 -9.86
N PHE A 129 -4.16 6.69 -9.48
CA PHE A 129 -3.82 6.17 -8.16
C PHE A 129 -3.08 7.21 -7.31
N SER A 130 -2.94 8.44 -7.81
CA SER A 130 -2.14 9.50 -7.19
C SER A 130 -0.71 9.04 -6.90
N VAL A 131 -0.13 8.27 -7.83
CA VAL A 131 1.23 7.73 -7.80
C VAL A 131 1.99 8.30 -8.99
N GLN A 132 3.30 8.47 -8.83
CA GLN A 132 4.18 8.90 -9.91
C GLN A 132 5.42 8.02 -9.90
N GLY A 133 5.81 7.55 -11.08
CA GLY A 133 7.06 6.85 -11.31
C GLY A 133 8.19 7.80 -11.71
N THR A 134 9.40 7.45 -11.31
CA THR A 134 10.64 8.07 -11.81
C THR A 134 11.17 7.21 -12.95
N ILE A 135 11.26 7.77 -14.15
CA ILE A 135 11.72 7.09 -15.36
C ILE A 135 13.22 7.34 -15.55
N TYR A 136 13.95 6.26 -15.82
CA TYR A 136 15.37 6.25 -16.15
C TYR A 136 15.53 5.67 -17.54
N ILE A 137 16.08 6.45 -18.48
CA ILE A 137 16.31 6.02 -19.87
C ILE A 137 17.80 5.64 -20.04
N TYR A 138 18.05 4.52 -20.70
CA TYR A 138 19.37 3.99 -21.04
C TYR A 138 19.67 4.18 -22.54
N LYS A 139 20.85 3.76 -23.00
CA LYS A 139 21.18 3.81 -24.43
C LYS A 139 20.24 2.90 -25.25
N ILE A 140 19.74 3.42 -26.38
CA ILE A 140 18.80 2.77 -27.32
C ILE A 140 17.40 2.57 -26.71
N ASN A 141 16.65 3.65 -26.50
CA ASN A 141 15.23 3.77 -26.09
C ASN A 141 14.67 2.88 -24.96
N ASN A 142 15.48 2.00 -24.37
CA ASN A 142 15.12 1.15 -23.26
C ASN A 142 15.29 1.91 -21.96
N GLY A 143 14.44 1.61 -20.99
CA GLY A 143 14.44 2.26 -19.70
C GLY A 143 13.87 1.39 -18.60
N LYS A 144 13.85 1.98 -17.42
CA LYS A 144 13.11 1.46 -16.27
C LYS A 144 12.37 2.58 -15.57
N MET A 145 11.19 2.29 -15.05
CA MET A 145 10.44 3.19 -14.18
C MET A 145 10.40 2.62 -12.77
N CYS A 146 10.80 3.42 -11.78
CA CYS A 146 10.68 3.10 -10.36
C CYS A 146 9.49 3.81 -9.74
N ILE A 147 8.64 3.06 -9.03
CA ILE A 147 7.61 3.60 -8.15
C ILE A 147 8.04 3.37 -6.71
N SER A 148 8.46 4.44 -6.03
CA SER A 148 8.84 4.41 -4.60
C SER A 148 7.64 4.68 -3.70
N ASP A 149 6.63 3.82 -3.77
CA ASP A 149 5.38 3.97 -3.03
C ASP A 149 4.92 2.65 -2.40
N ASN A 150 5.25 2.46 -1.12
CA ASN A 150 4.89 1.25 -0.38
C ASN A 150 3.38 0.94 -0.41
N SER A 151 2.52 1.97 -0.47
CA SER A 151 1.08 1.72 -0.48
C SER A 151 0.64 1.09 -1.80
N PHE A 152 1.17 1.61 -2.91
CA PHE A 152 0.94 1.08 -4.25
C PHE A 152 1.64 -0.27 -4.47
N THR A 153 2.88 -0.43 -4.04
CA THR A 153 3.60 -1.70 -4.14
C THR A 153 2.85 -2.83 -3.43
N ARG A 154 2.28 -2.56 -2.25
CA ARG A 154 1.41 -3.52 -1.55
C ARG A 154 0.11 -3.79 -2.29
N LEU A 155 -0.48 -2.79 -2.94
CA LEU A 155 -1.66 -2.99 -3.80
C LEU A 155 -1.32 -3.99 -4.91
N MET A 156 -0.20 -3.79 -5.62
CA MET A 156 0.26 -4.69 -6.68
C MET A 156 0.45 -6.12 -6.15
N VAL A 157 1.15 -6.32 -5.02
CA VAL A 157 1.33 -7.67 -4.43
C VAL A 157 0.03 -8.40 -4.16
N ASN A 158 -0.99 -7.72 -3.63
CA ASN A 158 -2.29 -8.35 -3.37
C ASN A 158 -3.01 -8.79 -4.64
N LEU A 159 -2.74 -8.14 -5.77
CA LEU A 159 -3.38 -8.43 -7.04
C LEU A 159 -2.66 -9.55 -7.81
N GLY A 160 -1.81 -10.33 -7.15
CA GLY A 160 -1.22 -11.56 -7.67
C GLY A 160 0.22 -11.44 -8.17
N PHE A 161 0.93 -10.35 -7.82
CA PHE A 161 2.27 -10.06 -8.34
C PHE A 161 3.38 -11.00 -7.87
N THR A 162 3.25 -11.58 -6.69
CA THR A 162 4.23 -12.51 -6.13
C THR A 162 3.53 -13.37 -5.09
N LYS A 163 3.72 -14.70 -5.14
CA LYS A 163 3.47 -15.54 -3.96
C LYS A 163 4.27 -14.96 -2.79
N ILE A 164 3.60 -14.66 -1.68
CA ILE A 164 4.18 -14.20 -0.40
C ILE A 164 5.02 -15.32 0.26
N GLU A 165 5.53 -16.29 -0.50
CA GLU A 165 6.30 -17.43 0.02
C GLU A 165 7.77 -17.05 0.31
N ASN A 166 8.25 -15.88 -0.15
CA ASN A 166 9.66 -15.44 0.03
C ASN A 166 9.82 -14.13 0.85
N LEU A 167 8.88 -13.80 1.76
CA LEU A 167 8.97 -12.59 2.61
C LEU A 167 9.41 -12.86 4.06
N CYS A 168 10.03 -14.02 4.32
CA CYS A 168 10.63 -14.36 5.62
C CYS A 168 12.02 -13.73 5.78
#